data_AF-A0A0F7SQH3-F1
#
_entry.id   AF-A0A0F7SQH3-F1
#
_cell.length_a   1.000
_cell.length_b   1.000
_cell.length_c   1.000
_cell.angle_alpha   90.00
_cell.angle_beta   90.00
_cell.angle_gamma   90.00
#
_symmetry.space_group_name_H-M   'P 1'
#
loop_
_entity.id
_entity.type
_entity.pdbx_description
1 polymer ?
#
loop_
_entity_poly.entity_id
_entity_poly.type
_entity_poly.pdbx_seq_one_letter_code
_entity_poly.pdbx_strand_id
1 'polypeptide(L)'
;MSNVSSEMKQRPRSMSPPLSPPLSPQSKASNLLGDIKLPTLAEPKTPSEPTDLYIQDNYVQAMLDKQKTLSPITWRNLIHNIQWISFLAITVTPSIAIFGFFTTAWNTKTAIWSVIYYFMTGMSITAGYHRLYAHRSYNAARPLEYAFAVFGAGAVEGSIKWWSRGHRAHHRYTDTDLDPYNAHKGFFYSHIGWMLIKPRGQIGTADISDLSRNPVVKFQQKWYVYLIIGMGFLFPTAVAGLLWGDWAGGFYFAGAARLCFVHHSTFCVNSLAHWLGDSPFDDKHTPKDHFITALVTNGEGYHNFHHQFPMDYRNAIKWFQYDPTKWFIYGMSLIGQASHLKTFPANEISKGQYTMKLKKLEEETQNLKWPVETKKLPVVSWEDFTEESKHRPLMAIHGYIHDCSAFADEHPGGAHLIKRAIGTDATAAFFGGVYDHSNAAHNLLAMMRVGILEAGMEVEHLKKDFANSEINPDRHLYTTDGQQLPNAEERLQQTQLNSQGPRPKAPMGQPQATMADRFTLNVPPSERLRIIHTVPSLRPGRESRAGQLQGSMKAEMNGEIDPLIGKN
;
A
#
# COMPACT_ATOMS: atom_id res chain seq x y z
N MET A 1 -29.41 -35.66 34.94
CA MET A 1 -28.19 -35.62 35.78
C MET A 1 -27.03 -35.96 34.85
N SER A 2 -26.07 -35.12 34.48
CA SER A 2 -25.56 -33.85 34.99
C SER A 2 -24.91 -33.06 33.83
N ASN A 3 -25.25 -31.76 33.73
CA ASN A 3 -24.60 -30.77 32.87
C ASN A 3 -23.17 -30.48 33.34
N VAL A 4 -22.21 -30.36 32.42
CA VAL A 4 -21.04 -29.47 32.58
C VAL A 4 -20.70 -28.84 31.22
N SER A 5 -20.94 -27.53 31.14
CA SER A 5 -20.49 -26.64 30.07
C SER A 5 -18.98 -26.36 30.18
N SER A 6 -18.24 -26.41 29.08
CA SER A 6 -16.87 -25.88 29.03
C SER A 6 -16.80 -24.67 28.11
N GLU A 7 -16.81 -23.48 28.72
CA GLU A 7 -16.50 -22.20 28.08
C GLU A 7 -15.03 -22.16 27.62
N MET A 8 -14.80 -21.98 26.32
CA MET A 8 -13.50 -21.60 25.77
C MET A 8 -13.23 -20.12 26.08
N LYS A 9 -12.47 -19.86 27.14
CA LYS A 9 -11.90 -18.52 27.41
C LYS A 9 -10.90 -18.14 26.30
N GLN A 10 -11.31 -17.22 25.42
CA GLN A 10 -10.40 -16.49 24.55
C GLN A 10 -9.47 -15.62 25.42
N ARG A 11 -8.15 -15.85 25.31
CA ARG A 11 -7.15 -14.95 25.93
C ARG A 11 -7.05 -13.66 25.11
N PRO A 12 -7.05 -12.47 25.74
CA PRO A 12 -6.85 -11.21 25.03
C PRO A 12 -5.43 -11.14 24.48
N ARG A 13 -5.31 -10.71 23.21
CA ARG A 13 -4.03 -10.39 22.56
C ARG A 13 -3.39 -9.23 23.33
N SER A 14 -2.20 -9.45 23.88
CA SER A 14 -1.42 -8.38 24.51
C SER A 14 -1.10 -7.32 23.46
N MET A 15 -1.59 -6.10 23.67
CA MET A 15 -1.14 -4.93 22.93
C MET A 15 0.37 -4.79 23.14
N SER A 16 1.10 -4.56 22.05
CA SER A 16 2.48 -4.11 22.12
C SER A 16 2.53 -2.83 22.97
N PRO A 17 3.51 -2.67 23.88
CA PRO A 17 3.66 -1.43 24.64
C PRO A 17 3.90 -0.27 23.67
N PRO A 18 3.45 0.96 24.00
CA PRO A 18 3.77 2.13 23.19
C PRO A 18 5.29 2.25 23.04
N LEU A 19 5.74 2.55 21.83
CA LEU A 19 7.14 2.73 21.51
C LEU A 19 7.73 3.86 22.35
N SER A 20 8.45 3.49 23.41
CA SER A 20 9.31 4.42 24.12
C SER A 20 10.41 4.89 23.16
N PRO A 21 10.78 6.18 23.14
CA PRO A 21 11.95 6.62 22.39
C PRO A 21 13.21 5.88 22.87
N PRO A 22 14.18 5.61 21.98
CA PRO A 22 15.41 4.92 22.36
C PRO A 22 16.14 5.72 23.43
N LEU A 23 16.37 5.09 24.59
CA LEU A 23 17.14 5.67 25.68
C LEU A 23 18.62 5.69 25.29
N SER A 24 19.25 6.86 25.35
CA SER A 24 20.71 6.99 25.33
C SER A 24 21.29 6.20 26.50
N PRO A 25 22.40 5.43 26.32
CA PRO A 25 23.01 4.73 27.43
C PRO A 25 23.45 5.73 28.50
N GLN A 26 22.80 5.71 29.66
CA GLN A 26 23.32 6.42 30.84
C GLN A 26 24.56 5.67 31.31
N SER A 27 25.73 6.30 31.20
CA SER A 27 26.94 5.80 31.84
C SER A 27 26.76 5.88 33.36
N LYS A 28 26.46 4.75 33.99
CA LYS A 28 26.62 4.61 35.44
C LYS A 28 27.89 3.83 35.71
N ALA A 29 28.92 4.57 36.09
CA ALA A 29 30.03 4.00 36.85
C ALA A 29 29.50 3.64 38.24
N SER A 30 29.53 2.35 38.60
CA SER A 30 29.50 1.93 40.00
C SER A 30 30.33 0.67 40.19
N ASN A 31 31.48 0.84 40.82
CA ASN A 31 32.25 -0.22 41.47
C ASN A 31 31.36 -0.96 42.46
N LEU A 32 31.31 -2.29 42.40
CA LEU A 32 31.10 -3.18 43.55
C LEU A 32 31.58 -4.58 43.16
N LEU A 33 32.66 -5.03 43.83
CA LEU A 33 33.26 -6.36 43.77
C LEU A 33 32.37 -7.37 44.51
N GLY A 34 32.27 -8.58 43.97
CA GLY A 34 31.70 -9.75 44.64
C GLY A 34 31.72 -10.99 43.75
N ASP A 35 32.64 -11.91 44.04
CA ASP A 35 32.91 -13.14 43.29
C ASP A 35 31.69 -14.06 43.12
N ILE A 36 31.24 -14.24 41.87
CA ILE A 36 30.40 -15.37 41.45
C ILE A 36 31.03 -15.98 40.19
N LYS A 37 31.70 -17.13 40.35
CA LYS A 37 32.16 -17.95 39.21
C LYS A 37 30.96 -18.61 38.53
N LEU A 38 30.45 -17.97 37.48
CA LEU A 38 29.54 -18.57 36.51
C LEU A 38 30.30 -19.57 35.62
N PRO A 39 29.70 -20.71 35.24
CA PRO A 39 30.34 -21.70 34.38
C PRO A 39 30.67 -21.07 33.03
N THR A 40 31.89 -21.31 32.54
CA THR A 40 32.41 -20.78 31.28
C THR A 40 31.48 -21.17 30.13
N LEU A 41 30.66 -20.22 29.70
CA LEU A 41 29.91 -20.32 28.44
C LEU A 41 30.97 -20.50 27.34
N ALA A 42 30.93 -21.65 26.66
CA ALA A 42 31.70 -21.85 25.44
C ALA A 42 31.47 -20.62 24.53
N GLU A 43 32.56 -20.04 24.04
CA GLU A 43 32.51 -18.83 23.21
C GLU A 43 31.44 -19.02 22.12
N PRO A 44 30.45 -18.11 22.03
CA PRO A 44 29.51 -18.14 20.93
C PRO A 44 30.32 -17.99 19.65
N LYS A 45 30.28 -19.01 18.79
CA LYS A 45 30.76 -18.90 17.41
C LYS A 45 30.28 -17.56 16.86
N THR A 46 31.21 -16.72 16.46
CA THR A 46 30.94 -15.36 15.97
C THR A 46 29.71 -15.36 15.07
N PRO A 47 28.68 -14.55 15.37
CA PRO A 47 27.59 -14.34 14.44
C PRO A 47 28.23 -13.83 13.14
N SER A 48 28.16 -14.60 12.05
CA SER A 48 28.68 -14.10 10.78
C SER A 48 27.96 -12.79 10.49
N GLU A 49 28.72 -11.69 10.45
CA GLU A 49 28.18 -10.37 10.17
C GLU A 49 27.39 -10.43 8.85
N PRO A 50 26.14 -9.93 8.81
CA PRO A 50 25.45 -9.68 7.57
C PRO A 50 26.37 -8.97 6.58
N THR A 51 26.47 -9.50 5.36
CA THR A 51 27.38 -8.97 4.33
C THR A 51 27.05 -7.53 3.91
N ASP A 52 25.95 -6.96 4.39
CA ASP A 52 25.42 -5.66 4.05
C ASP A 52 25.45 -4.63 5.19
N LEU A 53 26.10 -4.93 6.31
CA LEU A 53 26.22 -4.04 7.47
C LEU A 53 26.94 -2.70 7.18
N TYR A 54 27.79 -2.63 6.15
CA TYR A 54 28.67 -1.48 5.86
C TYR A 54 28.34 -0.77 4.54
N ILE A 55 27.05 -0.63 4.22
CA ILE A 55 26.57 -0.04 2.97
C ILE A 55 26.39 1.47 3.11
N GLN A 56 27.03 2.25 2.22
CA GLN A 56 26.96 3.72 2.20
C GLN A 56 25.56 4.24 1.79
N ASP A 57 25.20 5.46 2.21
CA ASP A 57 23.88 6.07 1.98
C ASP A 57 23.47 6.19 0.49
N ASN A 58 24.43 6.25 -0.45
CA ASN A 58 24.17 6.14 -1.90
C ASN A 58 24.97 4.99 -2.54
N TYR A 59 24.84 3.81 -1.96
CA TYR A 59 25.59 2.61 -2.35
C TYR A 59 25.42 2.22 -3.82
N VAL A 60 24.23 2.40 -4.40
CA VAL A 60 23.98 2.03 -5.79
C VAL A 60 24.89 2.83 -6.71
N GLN A 61 24.87 4.16 -6.60
CA GLN A 61 25.75 5.02 -7.41
C GLN A 61 27.22 4.71 -7.14
N ALA A 62 27.61 4.58 -5.87
CA ALA A 62 29.00 4.29 -5.50
C ALA A 62 29.51 2.94 -6.05
N MET A 63 28.64 1.93 -6.15
CA MET A 63 28.98 0.65 -6.78
C MET A 63 29.07 0.79 -8.29
N LEU A 64 28.12 1.47 -8.93
CA LEU A 64 28.13 1.68 -10.38
C LEU A 64 29.37 2.47 -10.82
N ASP A 65 29.77 3.50 -10.08
CA ASP A 65 30.95 4.32 -10.38
C ASP A 65 32.26 3.53 -10.27
N LYS A 66 32.33 2.55 -9.35
CA LYS A 66 33.51 1.70 -9.14
C LYS A 66 33.52 0.45 -10.02
N GLN A 67 32.41 0.17 -10.70
CA GLN A 67 32.22 -1.08 -11.41
C GLN A 67 32.91 -1.05 -12.77
N LYS A 68 33.75 -2.06 -13.03
CA LYS A 68 34.26 -2.32 -14.37
C LYS A 68 33.16 -2.97 -15.19
N THR A 69 32.75 -2.32 -16.26
CA THR A 69 31.76 -2.87 -17.20
C THR A 69 32.43 -3.59 -18.36
N LEU A 70 31.79 -4.66 -18.84
CA LEU A 70 32.23 -5.31 -20.07
C LEU A 70 31.97 -4.39 -21.28
N SER A 71 32.81 -4.49 -22.30
CA SER A 71 32.62 -3.75 -23.55
C SER A 71 31.24 -4.01 -24.17
N PRO A 72 30.69 -3.03 -24.93
CA PRO A 72 29.44 -3.20 -25.66
C PRO A 72 29.46 -4.44 -26.56
N ILE A 73 28.29 -5.07 -26.68
CA ILE A 73 28.14 -6.27 -27.49
C ILE A 73 28.10 -5.85 -28.96
N THR A 74 28.94 -6.48 -29.76
CA THR A 74 29.04 -6.32 -31.21
C THR A 74 28.98 -7.69 -31.85
N TRP A 75 28.66 -7.75 -33.14
CA TRP A 75 28.68 -9.02 -33.89
C TRP A 75 30.03 -9.75 -33.81
N ARG A 76 31.14 -9.00 -33.68
CA ARG A 76 32.50 -9.55 -33.56
C ARG A 76 32.76 -10.23 -32.20
N ASN A 77 32.14 -9.74 -31.12
CA ASN A 77 32.39 -10.25 -29.76
C ASN A 77 31.21 -11.04 -29.17
N LEU A 78 30.09 -11.19 -29.90
CA LEU A 78 28.87 -11.82 -29.42
C LEU A 78 29.13 -13.22 -28.85
N ILE A 79 29.86 -14.06 -29.58
CA ILE A 79 30.13 -15.45 -29.18
C ILE A 79 30.89 -15.56 -27.85
N HIS A 80 31.74 -14.59 -27.54
CA HIS A 80 32.49 -14.52 -26.28
C HIS A 80 31.63 -14.02 -25.12
N ASN A 81 30.53 -13.33 -25.43
CA ASN A 81 29.60 -12.74 -24.47
C ASN A 81 28.42 -13.64 -24.13
N ILE A 82 28.23 -14.76 -24.83
CA ILE A 82 27.21 -15.75 -24.51
C ILE A 82 27.55 -16.46 -23.19
N GLN A 83 26.52 -16.66 -22.35
CA GLN A 83 26.58 -17.55 -21.19
C GLN A 83 26.23 -18.96 -21.62
N TRP A 84 27.23 -19.71 -22.09
CA TRP A 84 27.04 -21.00 -22.76
C TRP A 84 26.25 -22.03 -21.94
N ILE A 85 26.46 -22.11 -20.63
CA ILE A 85 25.74 -23.07 -19.78
C ILE A 85 24.23 -22.79 -19.81
N SER A 86 23.83 -21.54 -19.54
CA SER A 86 22.44 -21.12 -19.57
C SER A 86 21.85 -21.19 -20.98
N PHE A 87 22.62 -20.74 -21.98
CA PHE A 87 22.22 -20.80 -23.39
C PHE A 87 21.89 -22.23 -23.82
N LEU A 88 22.77 -23.18 -23.54
CA LEU A 88 22.54 -24.59 -23.88
C LEU A 88 21.35 -25.15 -23.11
N ALA A 89 21.23 -24.88 -21.80
CA ALA A 89 20.08 -25.35 -21.02
C ALA A 89 18.74 -24.86 -21.58
N ILE A 90 18.67 -23.58 -21.96
CA ILE A 90 17.47 -22.90 -22.46
C ILE A 90 17.15 -23.26 -23.92
N THR A 91 18.13 -23.67 -24.73
CA THR A 91 17.91 -24.00 -26.15
C THR A 91 17.79 -25.50 -26.41
N VAL A 92 18.58 -26.33 -25.73
CA VAL A 92 18.57 -27.79 -25.91
C VAL A 92 17.31 -28.41 -25.33
N THR A 93 16.88 -27.98 -24.14
CA THR A 93 15.67 -28.51 -23.48
C THR A 93 14.41 -28.37 -24.35
N PRO A 94 14.05 -27.19 -24.88
CA PRO A 94 12.90 -27.08 -25.77
C PRO A 94 13.12 -27.82 -27.11
N SER A 95 14.36 -27.90 -27.61
CA SER A 95 14.65 -28.68 -28.82
C SER A 95 14.36 -30.17 -28.61
N ILE A 96 14.72 -30.73 -27.45
CA ILE A 96 14.38 -32.10 -27.05
C ILE A 96 12.86 -32.28 -26.98
N ALA A 97 12.14 -31.32 -26.38
CA ALA A 97 10.68 -31.36 -26.29
C ALA A 97 10.00 -31.34 -27.67
N ILE A 98 10.47 -30.47 -28.57
CA ILE A 98 9.97 -30.36 -29.95
C ILE A 98 10.24 -31.66 -30.71
N PHE A 99 11.45 -32.22 -30.60
CA PHE A 99 11.76 -33.51 -31.21
C PHE A 99 10.84 -34.62 -30.70
N GLY A 100 10.60 -34.65 -29.38
CA GLY A 100 9.68 -35.59 -28.75
C GLY A 100 8.25 -35.46 -29.25
N PHE A 101 7.77 -34.24 -29.47
CA PHE A 101 6.44 -33.97 -30.03
C PHE A 101 6.22 -34.64 -31.39
N PHE A 102 7.26 -34.71 -32.23
CA PHE A 102 7.17 -35.34 -33.55
C PHE A 102 7.47 -36.85 -33.56
N THR A 103 8.11 -37.39 -32.52
CA THR A 103 8.64 -38.77 -32.52
C THR A 103 7.99 -39.70 -31.51
N THR A 104 7.25 -39.16 -30.54
CA THR A 104 6.67 -39.93 -29.43
C THR A 104 5.16 -39.91 -29.50
N ALA A 105 4.55 -41.10 -29.40
CA ALA A 105 3.09 -41.23 -29.40
C ALA A 105 2.47 -40.54 -28.17
N TRP A 106 1.27 -39.98 -28.36
CA TRP A 106 0.53 -39.36 -27.27
C TRP A 106 0.15 -40.38 -26.19
N ASN A 107 0.38 -40.02 -24.94
CA ASN A 107 -0.06 -40.79 -23.78
C ASN A 107 -0.70 -39.87 -22.75
N THR A 108 -2.00 -40.05 -22.50
CA THR A 108 -2.77 -39.20 -21.57
C THR A 108 -2.26 -39.31 -20.13
N LYS A 109 -1.77 -40.47 -19.68
CA LYS A 109 -1.21 -40.63 -18.31
C LYS A 109 0.07 -39.82 -18.16
N THR A 110 0.94 -39.85 -19.17
CA THR A 110 2.17 -39.05 -19.20
C THR A 110 1.87 -37.56 -19.29
N ALA A 111 0.85 -37.15 -20.06
CA ALA A 111 0.44 -35.75 -20.14
C ALA A 111 -0.05 -35.24 -18.77
N ILE A 112 -0.93 -35.99 -18.09
CA ILE A 112 -1.39 -35.67 -16.73
C ILE A 112 -0.20 -35.63 -15.75
N TRP A 113 0.70 -36.61 -15.83
CA TRP A 113 1.90 -36.63 -15.00
C TRP A 113 2.80 -35.42 -15.22
N SER A 114 2.98 -34.99 -16.47
CA SER A 114 3.74 -33.79 -16.82
C SER A 114 3.16 -32.54 -16.18
N VAL A 115 1.83 -32.41 -16.15
CA VAL A 115 1.14 -31.29 -15.48
C VAL A 115 1.25 -31.37 -13.96
N ILE A 116 1.09 -32.55 -13.35
CA ILE A 116 1.28 -32.73 -11.91
C ILE A 116 2.73 -32.35 -11.53
N TYR A 117 3.70 -32.84 -12.28
CA TYR A 117 5.11 -32.60 -12.01
C TYR A 117 5.52 -31.14 -12.28
N TYR A 118 4.90 -30.48 -13.27
CA TYR A 118 4.96 -29.02 -13.45
C TYR A 118 4.59 -28.30 -12.15
N PHE A 119 3.44 -28.61 -11.55
CA PHE A 119 3.02 -27.97 -10.30
C PHE A 119 3.89 -28.36 -9.11
N MET A 120 4.40 -29.59 -9.01
CA MET A 120 5.30 -29.99 -7.91
C MET A 120 6.61 -29.19 -7.93
N THR A 121 7.22 -29.05 -9.10
CA THR A 121 8.45 -28.29 -9.28
C THR A 121 8.20 -26.78 -9.15
N GLY A 122 7.15 -26.25 -9.79
CA GLY A 122 6.74 -24.85 -9.67
C GLY A 122 6.40 -24.44 -8.23
N MET A 123 5.65 -25.26 -7.49
CA MET A 123 5.34 -25.03 -6.07
C MET A 123 6.62 -25.01 -5.21
N SER A 124 7.65 -25.77 -5.58
CA SER A 124 8.93 -25.74 -4.87
C SER A 124 9.72 -24.46 -5.13
N ILE A 125 9.55 -23.85 -6.29
CA ILE A 125 10.07 -22.50 -6.57
C ILE A 125 9.28 -21.45 -5.78
N THR A 126 7.96 -21.43 -5.91
CA THR A 126 7.11 -20.39 -5.29
C THR A 126 7.03 -20.53 -3.77
N ALA A 127 6.62 -21.68 -3.23
CA ALA A 127 6.50 -21.88 -1.79
C ALA A 127 7.87 -22.02 -1.10
N GLY A 128 8.82 -22.67 -1.78
CA GLY A 128 10.14 -22.98 -1.24
C GLY A 128 11.16 -21.88 -1.48
N TYR A 129 11.70 -21.80 -2.71
CA TYR A 129 12.82 -20.91 -3.02
C TYR A 129 12.46 -19.45 -2.76
N HIS A 130 11.28 -19.04 -3.19
CA HIS A 130 10.80 -17.67 -3.11
C HIS A 130 10.31 -17.31 -1.71
N ARG A 131 9.16 -17.84 -1.29
CA ARG A 131 8.49 -17.39 -0.06
C ARG A 131 9.19 -17.87 1.21
N LEU A 132 9.72 -19.09 1.25
CA LEU A 132 10.42 -19.62 2.42
C LEU A 132 11.87 -19.15 2.50
N TYR A 133 12.68 -19.37 1.46
CA TYR A 133 14.11 -19.12 1.53
C TYR A 133 14.49 -17.68 1.18
N ALA A 134 13.97 -17.09 0.10
CA ALA A 134 14.31 -15.71 -0.25
C ALA A 134 13.67 -14.70 0.71
N HIS A 135 12.39 -14.89 1.04
CA HIS A 135 11.61 -13.94 1.85
C HIS A 135 11.35 -14.34 3.29
N ARG A 136 11.61 -15.58 3.71
CA ARG A 136 11.40 -15.99 5.12
C ARG A 136 9.99 -15.65 5.62
N SER A 137 8.99 -15.79 4.75
CA SER A 137 7.59 -15.43 5.02
C SER A 137 6.87 -16.44 5.92
N TYR A 138 7.44 -17.63 6.10
CA TYR A 138 6.98 -18.64 7.05
C TYR A 138 8.14 -19.55 7.45
N ASN A 139 7.90 -20.44 8.42
CA ASN A 139 8.82 -21.49 8.83
C ASN A 139 8.30 -22.84 8.33
N ALA A 140 9.17 -23.68 7.76
CA ALA A 140 8.84 -25.03 7.31
C ALA A 140 9.47 -26.08 8.23
N ALA A 141 8.78 -27.21 8.43
CA ALA A 141 9.35 -28.39 9.04
C ALA A 141 10.35 -29.07 8.08
N ARG A 142 11.27 -29.88 8.64
CA ARG A 142 12.34 -30.54 7.86
C ARG A 142 11.84 -31.35 6.66
N PRO A 143 10.77 -32.17 6.75
CA PRO A 143 10.29 -32.92 5.60
C PRO A 143 9.89 -32.01 4.45
N LEU A 144 9.17 -30.91 4.73
CA LEU A 144 8.77 -29.93 3.74
C LEU A 144 9.98 -29.18 3.15
N GLU A 145 10.97 -28.80 3.97
CA GLU A 145 12.22 -28.20 3.47
C GLU A 145 12.94 -29.13 2.47
N TYR A 146 13.10 -30.41 2.81
CA TYR A 146 13.73 -31.38 1.91
C TYR A 146 12.91 -31.62 0.64
N ALA A 147 11.58 -31.66 0.75
CA ALA A 147 10.70 -31.78 -0.42
C ALA A 147 10.94 -30.61 -1.40
N PHE A 148 10.94 -29.37 -0.90
CA PHE A 148 11.24 -28.20 -1.74
C PHE A 148 12.66 -28.23 -2.31
N ALA A 149 13.65 -28.67 -1.53
CA ALA A 149 15.02 -28.76 -2.00
C ALA A 149 15.18 -29.79 -3.15
N VAL A 150 14.49 -30.93 -3.07
CA VAL A 150 14.58 -31.99 -4.07
C VAL A 150 13.75 -31.66 -5.31
N PHE A 151 12.46 -31.34 -5.16
CA PHE A 151 11.60 -31.01 -6.29
C PHE A 151 11.94 -29.66 -6.93
N GLY A 152 12.42 -28.68 -6.16
CA GLY A 152 12.90 -27.41 -6.68
C GLY A 152 14.17 -27.55 -7.53
N ALA A 153 15.04 -28.51 -7.22
CA ALA A 153 16.15 -28.86 -8.12
C ALA A 153 15.64 -29.43 -9.46
N GLY A 154 14.47 -30.06 -9.48
CA GLY A 154 13.81 -30.52 -10.70
C GLY A 154 13.37 -29.40 -11.65
N ALA A 155 13.28 -28.14 -11.17
CA ALA A 155 13.03 -26.97 -12.00
C ALA A 155 14.31 -26.44 -12.68
N VAL A 156 15.51 -26.85 -12.25
CA VAL A 156 16.79 -26.49 -12.88
C VAL A 156 17.02 -24.96 -12.99
N GLU A 157 16.61 -24.19 -11.97
CA GLU A 157 16.73 -22.72 -11.94
C GLU A 157 17.90 -22.20 -11.09
N GLY A 158 18.84 -23.08 -10.74
CA GLY A 158 19.90 -22.82 -9.78
C GLY A 158 19.58 -23.40 -8.40
N SER A 159 20.60 -23.46 -7.54
CA SER A 159 20.39 -23.90 -6.16
C SER A 159 19.57 -22.88 -5.39
N ILE A 160 18.93 -23.29 -4.29
CA ILE A 160 18.24 -22.39 -3.35
C ILE A 160 19.12 -21.20 -3.00
N LYS A 161 20.40 -21.44 -2.70
CA LYS A 161 21.34 -20.39 -2.33
C LYS A 161 21.58 -19.40 -3.47
N TRP A 162 21.79 -19.88 -4.69
CA TRP A 162 22.05 -19.00 -5.84
C TRP A 162 20.81 -18.22 -6.24
N TRP A 163 19.66 -18.89 -6.34
CA TRP A 163 18.37 -18.31 -6.71
C TRP A 163 17.94 -17.25 -5.71
N SER A 164 17.95 -17.59 -4.41
CA SER A 164 17.54 -16.67 -3.35
C SER A 164 18.45 -15.46 -3.24
N ARG A 165 19.77 -15.61 -3.47
CA ARG A 165 20.70 -14.48 -3.53
C ARG A 165 20.32 -13.52 -4.66
N GLY A 166 20.06 -14.05 -5.86
CA GLY A 166 19.64 -13.25 -7.01
C GLY A 166 18.31 -12.54 -6.76
N HIS A 167 17.34 -13.23 -6.19
CA HIS A 167 16.03 -12.67 -5.89
C HIS A 167 16.06 -11.60 -4.78
N ARG A 168 16.83 -11.79 -3.72
CA ARG A 168 17.04 -10.76 -2.69
C ARG A 168 17.73 -9.52 -3.26
N ALA A 169 18.71 -9.70 -4.16
CA ALA A 169 19.34 -8.59 -4.86
C ALA A 169 18.35 -7.85 -5.77
N HIS A 170 17.49 -8.58 -6.48
CA HIS A 170 16.42 -7.99 -7.28
C HIS A 170 15.51 -7.09 -6.45
N HIS A 171 14.93 -7.59 -5.35
CA HIS A 171 14.09 -6.76 -4.47
C HIS A 171 14.81 -5.50 -3.97
N ARG A 172 16.05 -5.65 -3.51
CA ARG A 172 16.83 -4.54 -2.95
C ARG A 172 17.18 -3.47 -3.97
N TYR A 173 17.44 -3.87 -5.21
CA TYR A 173 17.98 -3.01 -6.26
C TYR A 173 17.04 -2.91 -7.46
N THR A 174 15.75 -3.20 -7.27
CA THR A 174 14.71 -3.25 -8.31
C THR A 174 14.86 -2.06 -9.25
N ASP A 175 14.82 -2.32 -10.55
CA ASP A 175 14.90 -1.30 -11.61
C ASP A 175 16.26 -0.56 -11.74
N THR A 176 17.29 -0.96 -11.00
CA THR A 176 18.65 -0.40 -11.15
C THR A 176 19.58 -1.32 -11.94
N ASP A 177 20.77 -0.83 -12.32
CA ASP A 177 21.77 -1.67 -13.00
C ASP A 177 22.37 -2.80 -12.13
N LEU A 178 22.12 -2.77 -10.81
CA LEU A 178 22.49 -3.83 -9.88
C LEU A 178 21.44 -4.95 -9.79
N ASP A 179 20.24 -4.73 -10.35
CA ASP A 179 19.21 -5.75 -10.49
C ASP A 179 19.60 -6.78 -11.59
N PRO A 180 19.71 -8.08 -11.25
CA PRO A 180 20.11 -9.11 -12.20
C PRO A 180 19.20 -9.24 -13.43
N TYR A 181 17.92 -8.87 -13.33
CA TYR A 181 16.95 -8.97 -14.43
C TYR A 181 16.13 -7.69 -14.60
N ASN A 182 16.81 -6.55 -14.45
CA ASN A 182 16.24 -5.21 -14.59
C ASN A 182 15.27 -5.06 -15.77
N ALA A 183 14.01 -4.75 -15.48
CA ALA A 183 12.95 -4.58 -16.46
C ALA A 183 13.16 -3.38 -17.41
N HIS A 184 13.89 -2.34 -17.00
CA HIS A 184 14.22 -1.18 -17.84
C HIS A 184 15.17 -1.53 -19.00
N LYS A 185 15.86 -2.67 -18.95
CA LYS A 185 16.66 -3.17 -20.09
C LYS A 185 15.81 -3.81 -21.20
N GLY A 186 14.49 -3.83 -21.02
CA GLY A 186 13.51 -4.31 -21.99
C GLY A 186 12.94 -5.67 -21.63
N PHE A 187 11.72 -5.92 -22.12
CA PHE A 187 10.97 -7.16 -21.85
C PHE A 187 11.77 -8.44 -22.16
N PHE A 188 12.44 -8.51 -23.31
CA PHE A 188 13.20 -9.71 -23.69
C PHE A 188 14.42 -9.92 -22.78
N TYR A 189 15.06 -8.83 -22.34
CA TYR A 189 16.18 -8.92 -21.42
C TYR A 189 15.75 -9.52 -20.08
N SER A 190 14.68 -8.98 -19.48
CA SER A 190 14.20 -9.46 -18.18
C SER A 190 13.53 -10.84 -18.25
N HIS A 191 12.94 -11.20 -19.40
CA HIS A 191 12.41 -12.55 -19.61
C HIS A 191 13.53 -13.60 -19.69
N ILE A 192 14.49 -13.43 -20.61
CA ILE A 192 15.46 -14.49 -20.89
C ILE A 192 16.87 -13.97 -21.21
N GLY A 193 17.00 -12.75 -21.74
CA GLY A 193 18.27 -12.19 -22.20
C GLY A 193 19.33 -12.09 -21.10
N TRP A 194 18.92 -11.83 -19.85
CA TRP A 194 19.81 -11.80 -18.68
C TRP A 194 20.52 -13.14 -18.42
N MET A 195 19.92 -14.26 -18.84
CA MET A 195 20.53 -15.59 -18.75
C MET A 195 21.41 -15.92 -19.96
N LEU A 196 21.10 -15.37 -21.14
CA LEU A 196 21.81 -15.70 -22.39
C LEU A 196 23.15 -14.97 -22.52
N ILE A 197 23.30 -13.81 -21.88
CA ILE A 197 24.45 -12.93 -22.03
C ILE A 197 25.17 -12.75 -20.69
N LYS A 198 26.51 -12.66 -20.73
CA LYS A 198 27.31 -12.45 -19.52
C LYS A 198 26.92 -11.14 -18.85
N PRO A 199 26.74 -11.09 -17.52
CA PRO A 199 26.47 -9.85 -16.80
C PRO A 199 27.49 -8.78 -17.18
N ARG A 200 27.00 -7.57 -17.50
CA ARG A 200 27.87 -6.45 -17.88
C ARG A 200 28.62 -5.85 -16.69
N GLY A 201 28.24 -6.22 -15.47
CA GLY A 201 28.91 -5.84 -14.25
C GLY A 201 28.45 -6.70 -13.08
N GLN A 202 28.73 -6.28 -11.84
CA GLN A 202 28.41 -7.05 -10.65
C GLN A 202 26.93 -6.91 -10.30
N ILE A 203 26.32 -8.03 -9.93
CA ILE A 203 24.98 -8.06 -9.36
C ILE A 203 25.07 -7.49 -7.94
N GLY A 204 24.05 -6.75 -7.51
CA GLY A 204 23.98 -6.18 -6.18
C GLY A 204 24.15 -7.21 -5.05
N THR A 205 24.61 -6.73 -3.89
CA THR A 205 24.87 -7.56 -2.72
C THR A 205 23.59 -7.83 -1.92
N ALA A 206 23.45 -9.07 -1.43
CA ALA A 206 22.35 -9.47 -0.59
C ALA A 206 22.87 -10.35 0.54
N ASP A 207 22.37 -10.15 1.76
CA ASP A 207 22.67 -11.05 2.87
C ASP A 207 22.11 -12.44 2.56
N ILE A 208 22.94 -13.46 2.74
CA ILE A 208 22.66 -14.89 2.55
C ILE A 208 23.27 -15.73 3.68
N SER A 209 23.59 -15.09 4.82
CA SER A 209 24.18 -15.73 5.99
C SER A 209 23.28 -16.82 6.55
N ASP A 210 21.97 -16.59 6.59
CA ASP A 210 20.94 -17.55 6.99
C ASP A 210 20.91 -18.78 6.08
N LEU A 211 20.91 -18.58 4.75
CA LEU A 211 20.97 -19.66 3.76
C LEU A 211 22.26 -20.47 3.90
N SER A 212 23.36 -19.80 4.20
CA SER A 212 24.67 -20.42 4.40
C SER A 212 24.77 -21.19 5.72
N ARG A 213 23.84 -20.99 6.66
CA ARG A 213 23.77 -21.76 7.92
C ARG A 213 22.77 -22.91 7.84
N ASN A 214 21.76 -22.83 6.97
CA ASN A 214 20.72 -23.87 6.84
C ASN A 214 21.31 -25.20 6.29
N PRO A 215 21.15 -26.33 7.01
CA PRO A 215 21.70 -27.62 6.59
C PRO A 215 21.04 -28.22 5.33
N VAL A 216 19.75 -27.96 5.10
CA VAL A 216 19.04 -28.44 3.89
C VAL A 216 19.54 -27.70 2.66
N VAL A 217 19.73 -26.38 2.77
CA VAL A 217 20.31 -25.56 1.69
C VAL A 217 21.75 -26.00 1.39
N LYS A 218 22.56 -26.29 2.41
CA LYS A 218 23.92 -26.86 2.23
C LYS A 218 23.89 -28.22 1.55
N PHE A 219 22.98 -29.10 1.96
CA PHE A 219 22.77 -30.40 1.33
C PHE A 219 22.47 -30.23 -0.16
N GLN A 220 21.47 -29.40 -0.48
CA GLN A 220 21.06 -29.19 -1.86
C GLN A 220 22.19 -28.60 -2.69
N GLN A 221 22.89 -27.57 -2.18
CA GLN A 221 24.03 -26.97 -2.85
C GLN A 221 25.13 -27.98 -3.15
N LYS A 222 25.44 -28.87 -2.20
CA LYS A 222 26.48 -29.91 -2.35
C LYS A 222 26.12 -30.94 -3.41
N TRP A 223 24.85 -31.33 -3.47
CA TRP A 223 24.36 -32.39 -4.36
C TRP A 223 23.65 -31.86 -5.61
N TYR A 224 23.71 -30.55 -5.86
CA TYR A 224 22.84 -29.87 -6.81
C TYR A 224 22.90 -30.47 -8.22
N VAL A 225 24.10 -30.76 -8.74
CA VAL A 225 24.28 -31.34 -10.09
C VAL A 225 23.61 -32.73 -10.21
N TYR A 226 23.68 -33.55 -9.16
CA TYR A 226 23.02 -34.86 -9.16
C TYR A 226 21.50 -34.71 -9.05
N LEU A 227 21.03 -33.76 -8.24
CA LEU A 227 19.61 -33.48 -8.05
C LEU A 227 18.95 -32.93 -9.33
N ILE A 228 19.61 -32.06 -10.10
CA ILE A 228 19.04 -31.55 -11.36
C ILE A 228 18.92 -32.66 -12.42
N ILE A 229 19.88 -33.60 -12.49
CA ILE A 229 19.79 -34.74 -13.41
C ILE A 229 18.70 -35.71 -12.94
N GLY A 230 18.75 -36.06 -11.66
CA GLY A 230 17.81 -36.98 -11.01
C GLY A 230 16.37 -36.48 -11.08
N MET A 231 16.09 -35.28 -10.56
CA MET A 231 14.74 -34.74 -10.47
C MET A 231 14.30 -33.99 -11.73
N GLY A 232 15.24 -33.47 -12.53
CA GLY A 232 14.90 -32.77 -13.77
C GLY A 232 14.48 -33.71 -14.88
N PHE A 233 15.12 -34.89 -15.00
CA PHE A 233 14.84 -35.82 -16.11
C PHE A 233 14.60 -37.26 -15.66
N LEU A 234 15.46 -37.84 -14.82
CA LEU A 234 15.40 -39.29 -14.55
C LEU A 234 14.13 -39.68 -13.78
N PHE A 235 13.75 -38.93 -12.75
CA PHE A 235 12.57 -39.18 -11.93
C PHE A 235 11.26 -39.10 -12.74
N PRO A 236 10.94 -38.00 -13.45
CA PRO A 236 9.71 -37.96 -14.24
C PRO A 236 9.67 -39.03 -15.34
N THR A 237 10.83 -39.36 -15.92
CA THR A 237 10.97 -40.44 -16.92
C THR A 237 10.69 -41.82 -16.31
N ALA A 238 11.31 -42.12 -15.17
CA ALA A 238 11.16 -43.40 -14.48
C ALA A 238 9.73 -43.62 -13.99
N VAL A 239 9.05 -42.57 -13.49
CA VAL A 239 7.64 -42.68 -13.09
C VAL A 239 6.77 -43.11 -14.26
N ALA A 240 6.90 -42.48 -15.43
CA ALA A 240 6.12 -42.84 -16.60
C ALA A 240 6.48 -44.22 -17.16
N GLY A 241 7.78 -44.52 -17.24
CA GLY A 241 8.30 -45.79 -17.73
C GLY A 241 7.94 -46.99 -16.86
N LEU A 242 8.04 -46.86 -15.54
CA LEU A 242 7.79 -47.96 -14.61
C LEU A 242 6.30 -48.19 -14.33
N LEU A 243 5.49 -47.14 -14.26
CA LEU A 243 4.07 -47.27 -13.88
C LEU A 243 3.14 -47.57 -15.06
N TRP A 244 3.46 -47.10 -16.27
CA TRP A 244 2.63 -47.34 -17.45
C TRP A 244 3.41 -47.54 -18.76
N GLY A 245 4.71 -47.84 -18.68
CA GLY A 245 5.52 -48.27 -19.83
C GLY A 245 6.00 -47.16 -20.77
N ASP A 246 5.75 -45.89 -20.47
CA ASP A 246 6.02 -44.77 -21.39
C ASP A 246 7.33 -44.02 -21.06
N TRP A 247 8.45 -44.69 -21.31
CA TRP A 247 9.79 -44.12 -21.10
C TRP A 247 10.07 -42.90 -21.98
N ALA A 248 9.71 -42.97 -23.27
CA ALA A 248 9.93 -41.89 -24.22
C ALA A 248 9.10 -40.66 -23.84
N GLY A 249 7.80 -40.83 -23.57
CA GLY A 249 6.95 -39.72 -23.16
C GLY A 249 7.37 -39.14 -21.82
N GLY A 250 7.80 -39.98 -20.88
CA GLY A 250 8.38 -39.52 -19.61
C GLY A 250 9.59 -38.60 -19.79
N PHE A 251 10.49 -38.94 -20.72
CA PHE A 251 11.67 -38.13 -21.00
C PHE A 251 11.34 -36.83 -21.76
N TYR A 252 10.60 -36.94 -22.85
CA TYR A 252 10.32 -35.81 -23.73
C TYR A 252 9.29 -34.83 -23.16
N PHE A 253 8.21 -35.33 -22.56
CA PHE A 253 7.13 -34.47 -22.06
C PHE A 253 7.28 -34.15 -20.58
N ALA A 254 7.36 -35.17 -19.71
CA ALA A 254 7.45 -34.95 -18.26
C ALA A 254 8.84 -34.43 -17.81
N GLY A 255 9.89 -34.77 -18.56
CA GLY A 255 11.22 -34.20 -18.46
C GLY A 255 11.33 -32.86 -19.18
N ALA A 256 11.53 -32.88 -20.51
CA ALA A 256 11.94 -31.71 -21.28
C ALA A 256 10.84 -30.65 -21.46
N ALA A 257 9.66 -31.03 -21.98
CA ALA A 257 8.58 -30.06 -22.26
C ALA A 257 8.13 -29.36 -20.97
N ARG A 258 7.87 -30.13 -19.91
CA ARG A 258 7.52 -29.59 -18.60
C ARG A 258 8.59 -28.64 -18.06
N LEU A 259 9.88 -28.95 -18.21
CA LEU A 259 10.96 -28.06 -17.77
C LEU A 259 10.94 -26.73 -18.53
N CYS A 260 10.71 -26.75 -19.84
CA CYS A 260 10.52 -25.55 -20.66
C CYS A 260 9.35 -24.68 -20.15
N PHE A 261 8.20 -25.29 -19.85
CA PHE A 261 7.05 -24.56 -19.29
C PHE A 261 7.33 -23.95 -17.92
N VAL A 262 8.03 -24.68 -17.02
CA VAL A 262 8.42 -24.15 -15.71
C VAL A 262 9.33 -22.94 -15.86
N HIS A 263 10.35 -23.01 -16.73
CA HIS A 263 11.25 -21.89 -17.00
C HIS A 263 10.50 -20.66 -17.48
N HIS A 264 9.66 -20.79 -18.52
CA HIS A 264 8.91 -19.65 -19.03
C HIS A 264 7.88 -19.11 -18.03
N SER A 265 7.26 -19.96 -17.22
CA SER A 265 6.42 -19.53 -16.09
C SER A 265 7.20 -18.64 -15.13
N THR A 266 8.39 -19.06 -14.68
CA THR A 266 9.23 -18.25 -13.79
C THR A 266 9.71 -16.97 -14.47
N PHE A 267 10.10 -17.04 -15.74
CA PHE A 267 10.62 -15.89 -16.49
C PHE A 267 9.55 -14.82 -16.73
N CYS A 268 8.27 -15.21 -16.81
CA CYS A 268 7.15 -14.29 -16.83
C CYS A 268 7.06 -13.43 -15.56
N VAL A 269 7.54 -13.90 -14.40
CA VAL A 269 7.58 -13.08 -13.17
C VAL A 269 8.52 -11.88 -13.39
N ASN A 270 9.72 -12.11 -13.90
CA ASN A 270 10.71 -11.05 -14.14
C ASN A 270 10.34 -10.11 -15.30
N SER A 271 9.43 -10.52 -16.18
CA SER A 271 9.07 -9.80 -17.40
C SER A 271 7.62 -9.34 -17.38
N LEU A 272 6.68 -10.24 -17.63
CA LEU A 272 5.26 -9.92 -17.68
C LEU A 272 4.77 -9.21 -16.40
N ALA A 273 5.26 -9.60 -15.23
CA ALA A 273 4.87 -8.99 -13.96
C ALA A 273 5.49 -7.60 -13.69
N HIS A 274 6.38 -7.10 -14.56
CA HIS A 274 6.89 -5.72 -14.53
C HIS A 274 6.34 -4.85 -15.67
N TRP A 275 5.59 -5.45 -16.61
CA TRP A 275 5.14 -4.77 -17.82
C TRP A 275 3.61 -4.72 -17.94
N LEU A 276 2.90 -5.74 -17.45
CA LEU A 276 1.45 -5.89 -17.62
C LEU A 276 0.76 -5.87 -16.26
N GLY A 277 -0.18 -4.94 -16.09
CA GLY A 277 -1.06 -4.86 -14.91
C GLY A 277 -1.09 -3.48 -14.27
N ASP A 278 -1.67 -3.45 -13.07
CA ASP A 278 -1.87 -2.24 -12.28
C ASP A 278 -0.82 -2.09 -11.18
N SER A 279 -0.70 -0.88 -10.62
CA SER A 279 0.14 -0.56 -9.45
C SER A 279 -0.72 -0.15 -8.24
N PRO A 280 -1.50 -1.08 -7.65
CA PRO A 280 -2.45 -0.73 -6.60
C PRO A 280 -1.83 -0.34 -5.26
N PHE A 281 -0.53 -0.60 -5.01
CA PHE A 281 0.11 -0.35 -3.72
C PHE A 281 1.24 0.67 -3.77
N ASP A 282 2.00 0.71 -4.86
CA ASP A 282 3.08 1.67 -5.11
C ASP A 282 3.40 1.72 -6.61
N ASP A 283 3.78 2.88 -7.15
CA ASP A 283 4.17 3.03 -8.56
C ASP A 283 5.58 3.60 -8.77
N LYS A 284 6.40 3.60 -7.70
CA LYS A 284 7.80 4.01 -7.78
C LYS A 284 8.65 3.07 -8.63
N HIS A 285 8.29 1.79 -8.67
CA HIS A 285 8.98 0.74 -9.41
C HIS A 285 8.03 0.04 -10.40
N THR A 286 8.60 -0.71 -11.33
CA THR A 286 7.90 -1.39 -12.42
C THR A 286 6.97 -2.56 -12.04
N PRO A 287 7.08 -3.28 -10.90
CA PRO A 287 6.20 -4.41 -10.57
C PRO A 287 4.70 -4.08 -10.64
N LYS A 288 3.93 -5.00 -11.23
CA LYS A 288 2.50 -4.88 -11.52
C LYS A 288 1.70 -6.06 -10.97
N ASP A 289 0.46 -5.79 -10.58
CA ASP A 289 -0.54 -6.79 -10.26
C ASP A 289 -1.37 -7.13 -11.49
N HIS A 290 -1.41 -8.40 -11.88
CA HIS A 290 -2.20 -8.86 -13.01
C HIS A 290 -2.64 -10.33 -12.90
N PHE A 291 -3.93 -10.58 -13.15
CA PHE A 291 -4.52 -11.92 -12.99
C PHE A 291 -3.98 -12.95 -13.99
N ILE A 292 -3.84 -12.60 -15.27
CA ILE A 292 -3.31 -13.55 -16.27
C ILE A 292 -1.86 -13.88 -15.95
N THR A 293 -1.10 -12.87 -15.49
CA THR A 293 0.27 -13.09 -15.02
C THR A 293 0.25 -14.08 -13.85
N ALA A 294 -0.65 -13.91 -12.88
CA ALA A 294 -0.79 -14.85 -11.77
C ALA A 294 -1.16 -16.26 -12.23
N LEU A 295 -1.98 -16.41 -13.27
CA LEU A 295 -2.32 -17.73 -13.83
C LEU A 295 -1.08 -18.42 -14.42
N VAL A 296 -0.31 -17.72 -15.26
CA VAL A 296 0.86 -18.30 -15.93
C VAL A 296 2.06 -18.48 -15.01
N THR A 297 2.10 -17.80 -13.86
CA THR A 297 3.19 -17.86 -12.88
C THR A 297 2.83 -18.57 -11.58
N ASN A 298 1.73 -19.36 -11.55
CA ASN A 298 1.29 -20.11 -10.36
C ASN A 298 1.07 -19.23 -9.10
N GLY A 299 0.51 -18.03 -9.28
CA GLY A 299 0.14 -17.12 -8.21
C GLY A 299 1.09 -15.94 -8.01
N GLU A 300 2.22 -15.89 -8.73
CA GLU A 300 3.27 -14.90 -8.51
C GLU A 300 3.01 -13.54 -9.22
N GLY A 301 1.92 -13.42 -9.98
CA GLY A 301 1.60 -12.24 -10.79
C GLY A 301 0.92 -11.07 -10.06
N TYR A 302 0.65 -11.19 -8.75
CA TYR A 302 0.34 -10.04 -7.89
C TYR A 302 1.66 -9.43 -7.38
N HIS A 303 2.44 -8.91 -8.34
CA HIS A 303 3.85 -8.59 -8.14
C HIS A 303 4.06 -7.20 -7.53
N ASN A 304 3.12 -6.27 -7.74
CA ASN A 304 3.13 -4.97 -7.09
C ASN A 304 2.94 -5.13 -5.57
N PHE A 305 1.98 -5.97 -5.16
CA PHE A 305 1.82 -6.32 -3.74
C PHE A 305 3.09 -6.96 -3.19
N HIS A 306 3.62 -7.94 -3.91
CA HIS A 306 4.79 -8.69 -3.50
C HIS A 306 6.03 -7.80 -3.27
N HIS A 307 6.33 -6.87 -4.18
CA HIS A 307 7.44 -5.94 -4.04
C HIS A 307 7.24 -4.95 -2.90
N GLN A 308 6.01 -4.53 -2.65
CA GLN A 308 5.71 -3.61 -1.56
C GLN A 308 5.75 -4.30 -0.19
N PHE A 309 5.34 -5.57 -0.13
CA PHE A 309 5.19 -6.33 1.12
C PHE A 309 5.89 -7.71 1.03
N PRO A 310 7.21 -7.75 0.79
CA PRO A 310 7.92 -8.97 0.41
C PRO A 310 7.94 -10.07 1.46
N MET A 311 7.70 -9.73 2.73
CA MET A 311 7.65 -10.69 3.84
C MET A 311 6.27 -11.35 4.01
N ASP A 312 5.22 -10.91 3.31
CA ASP A 312 3.90 -11.57 3.36
C ASP A 312 4.01 -12.93 2.66
N TYR A 313 3.44 -13.98 3.27
CA TYR A 313 3.43 -15.31 2.64
C TYR A 313 2.47 -15.39 1.45
N ARG A 314 1.67 -14.35 1.21
CA ARG A 314 0.69 -14.26 0.12
C ARG A 314 1.19 -13.23 -0.88
N ASN A 315 1.08 -13.53 -2.17
CA ASN A 315 1.14 -12.48 -3.17
C ASN A 315 -0.26 -11.92 -3.42
N ALA A 316 -1.27 -12.78 -3.35
CA ALA A 316 -2.66 -12.37 -3.50
C ALA A 316 -3.39 -12.30 -2.15
N ILE A 317 -3.70 -11.09 -1.69
CA ILE A 317 -4.25 -10.85 -0.35
C ILE A 317 -5.69 -11.30 -0.15
N LYS A 318 -6.52 -11.31 -1.20
CA LYS A 318 -7.91 -11.74 -1.10
C LYS A 318 -7.98 -13.27 -1.20
N TRP A 319 -8.91 -13.88 -0.48
CA TRP A 319 -9.01 -15.34 -0.41
C TRP A 319 -9.27 -15.99 -1.77
N PHE A 320 -10.03 -15.32 -2.65
CA PHE A 320 -10.43 -15.80 -3.98
C PHE A 320 -9.42 -15.48 -5.09
N GLN A 321 -8.47 -14.56 -4.85
CA GLN A 321 -7.45 -14.25 -5.85
C GLN A 321 -6.53 -15.47 -6.02
N TYR A 322 -6.29 -15.82 -7.28
CA TYR A 322 -5.55 -17.01 -7.67
C TYR A 322 -4.10 -16.94 -7.17
N ASP A 323 -3.84 -17.73 -6.14
CA ASP A 323 -2.52 -17.90 -5.55
C ASP A 323 -2.48 -19.32 -4.96
N PRO A 324 -2.25 -20.35 -5.82
CA PRO A 324 -2.21 -21.74 -5.36
C PRO A 324 -1.12 -21.96 -4.31
N THR A 325 -0.03 -21.17 -4.37
CA THR A 325 1.06 -21.20 -3.39
C THR A 325 0.59 -20.77 -1.99
N LYS A 326 -0.21 -19.71 -1.88
CA LYS A 326 -0.83 -19.30 -0.61
C LYS A 326 -1.69 -20.40 -0.02
N TRP A 327 -2.55 -21.02 -0.83
CA TRP A 327 -3.44 -22.07 -0.35
C TRP A 327 -2.66 -23.32 0.06
N PHE A 328 -1.61 -23.67 -0.69
CA PHE A 328 -0.71 -24.76 -0.35
C PHE A 328 0.01 -24.53 0.99
N ILE A 329 0.63 -23.36 1.18
CA ILE A 329 1.32 -23.01 2.44
C ILE A 329 0.33 -23.03 3.62
N TYR A 330 -0.88 -22.50 3.42
CA TYR A 330 -1.93 -22.54 4.44
C TYR A 330 -2.33 -23.97 4.77
N GLY A 331 -2.56 -24.84 3.78
CA GLY A 331 -2.83 -26.26 3.98
C GLY A 331 -1.71 -26.97 4.74
N MET A 332 -0.45 -26.71 4.39
CA MET A 332 0.72 -27.24 5.11
C MET A 332 0.79 -26.76 6.56
N SER A 333 0.24 -25.58 6.86
CA SER A 333 0.15 -25.08 8.23
C SER A 333 -0.86 -25.86 9.09
N LEU A 334 -1.96 -26.31 8.49
CA LEU A 334 -2.99 -27.10 9.16
C LEU A 334 -2.46 -28.47 9.61
N ILE A 335 -1.50 -29.05 8.88
CA ILE A 335 -0.87 -30.34 9.22
C ILE A 335 0.48 -30.18 9.94
N GLY A 336 0.82 -28.96 10.38
CA GLY A 336 2.03 -28.68 11.14
C GLY A 336 3.35 -28.71 10.35
N GLN A 337 3.30 -28.77 9.01
CA GLN A 337 4.49 -28.70 8.14
C GLN A 337 4.93 -27.25 7.86
N ALA A 338 4.04 -26.28 8.03
CA ALA A 338 4.35 -24.85 7.99
C ALA A 338 3.88 -24.15 9.28
N SER A 339 4.57 -23.09 9.70
CA SER A 339 4.19 -22.29 10.86
C SER A 339 4.64 -20.84 10.70
N HIS A 340 4.16 -19.94 11.56
CA HIS A 340 4.56 -18.53 11.56
C HIS A 340 4.36 -17.84 10.20
N LEU A 341 3.23 -18.11 9.54
CA LEU A 341 2.84 -17.47 8.29
C LEU A 341 2.71 -15.96 8.52
N LYS A 342 3.63 -15.19 7.94
CA LYS A 342 3.70 -13.74 8.12
C LYS A 342 2.72 -13.05 7.19
N THR A 343 1.94 -12.12 7.74
CA THR A 343 1.05 -11.24 6.98
C THR A 343 1.27 -9.81 7.41
N PHE A 344 1.25 -8.87 6.47
CA PHE A 344 1.30 -7.45 6.83
C PHE A 344 0.00 -7.00 7.49
N PRO A 345 0.06 -6.02 8.41
CA PRO A 345 -1.14 -5.45 9.01
C PRO A 345 -2.06 -4.84 7.94
N ALA A 346 -3.36 -5.12 8.03
CA ALA A 346 -4.35 -4.65 7.04
C ALA A 346 -4.35 -3.12 6.88
N ASN A 347 -4.05 -2.39 7.95
CA ASN A 347 -3.92 -0.93 7.92
C ASN A 347 -2.81 -0.45 6.98
N GLU A 348 -1.63 -1.08 7.02
CA GLU A 348 -0.50 -0.67 6.16
C GLU A 348 -0.75 -1.01 4.69
N ILE A 349 -1.39 -2.16 4.43
CA ILE A 349 -1.85 -2.53 3.08
C ILE A 349 -2.87 -1.50 2.57
N SER A 350 -3.84 -1.13 3.42
CA SER A 350 -4.88 -0.16 3.06
C SER A 350 -4.31 1.23 2.79
N LYS A 351 -3.33 1.68 3.60
CA LYS A 351 -2.62 2.94 3.36
C LYS A 351 -2.03 3.00 1.96
N GLY A 352 -1.28 1.97 1.53
CA GLY A 352 -0.73 1.90 0.18
C GLY A 352 -1.80 2.04 -0.91
N GLN A 353 -2.91 1.31 -0.77
CA GLN A 353 -4.03 1.38 -1.70
C GLN A 353 -4.70 2.75 -1.77
N TYR A 354 -4.94 3.38 -0.61
CA TYR A 354 -5.57 4.69 -0.56
C TYR A 354 -4.61 5.79 -1.04
N THR A 355 -3.30 5.68 -0.79
CA THR A 355 -2.30 6.58 -1.36
C THR A 355 -2.35 6.54 -2.89
N MET A 356 -2.37 5.35 -3.50
CA MET A 356 -2.46 5.21 -4.96
C MET A 356 -3.79 5.71 -5.53
N LYS A 357 -4.91 5.47 -4.83
CA LYS A 357 -6.21 6.04 -5.21
C LYS A 357 -6.22 7.56 -5.11
N LEU A 358 -5.62 8.12 -4.06
CA LEU A 358 -5.55 9.56 -3.85
C LEU A 358 -4.73 10.22 -4.95
N LYS A 359 -3.58 9.63 -5.30
CA LYS A 359 -2.75 10.07 -6.42
C LYS A 359 -3.54 10.08 -7.74
N LYS A 360 -4.27 9.00 -8.03
CA LYS A 360 -5.13 8.93 -9.23
C LYS A 360 -6.23 9.99 -9.21
N LEU A 361 -6.89 10.19 -8.06
CA LEU A 361 -7.91 11.23 -7.91
C LEU A 361 -7.31 12.63 -8.11
N GLU A 362 -6.09 12.88 -7.63
CA GLU A 362 -5.38 14.15 -7.83
C GLU A 362 -5.10 14.41 -9.32
N GLU A 363 -4.62 13.39 -10.06
CA GLU A 363 -4.42 13.46 -11.51
C GLU A 363 -5.74 13.72 -12.27
N GLU A 364 -6.83 13.05 -11.89
CA GLU A 364 -8.16 13.28 -12.49
C GLU A 364 -8.69 14.69 -12.15
N THR A 365 -8.45 15.15 -10.92
CA THR A 365 -8.86 16.46 -10.40
C THR A 365 -8.17 17.61 -11.15
N GLN A 366 -6.94 17.43 -11.62
CA GLN A 366 -6.22 18.44 -12.42
C GLN A 366 -6.89 18.74 -13.77
N ASN A 367 -7.69 17.80 -14.30
CA ASN A 367 -8.44 18.00 -15.54
C ASN A 367 -9.81 18.67 -15.32
N LEU A 368 -10.21 18.89 -14.07
CA LEU A 368 -11.47 19.54 -13.71
C LEU A 368 -11.26 21.03 -13.46
N LYS A 369 -12.24 21.84 -13.87
CA LYS A 369 -12.29 23.26 -13.50
C LYS A 369 -12.90 23.37 -12.10
N TRP A 370 -12.10 23.85 -11.16
CA TRP A 370 -12.53 24.12 -9.79
C TRP A 370 -12.87 25.59 -9.60
N PRO A 371 -13.72 25.93 -8.62
CA PRO A 371 -14.04 27.32 -8.32
C PRO A 371 -12.80 28.07 -7.85
N VAL A 372 -12.82 29.40 -7.98
CA VAL A 372 -11.74 30.25 -7.48
C VAL A 372 -11.57 30.01 -5.99
N GLU A 373 -10.32 29.79 -5.56
CA GLU A 373 -10.01 29.59 -4.15
C GLU A 373 -10.48 30.79 -3.33
N THR A 374 -11.16 30.54 -2.21
CA THR A 374 -11.66 31.58 -1.29
C THR A 374 -10.62 32.64 -0.96
N LYS A 375 -9.35 32.26 -0.76
CA LYS A 375 -8.26 33.21 -0.43
C LYS A 375 -7.91 34.20 -1.55
N LYS A 376 -8.31 33.90 -2.79
CA LYS A 376 -8.09 34.73 -3.98
C LYS A 376 -9.29 35.61 -4.31
N LEU A 377 -10.43 35.40 -3.65
CA LEU A 377 -11.62 36.23 -3.86
C LEU A 377 -11.45 37.57 -3.13
N PRO A 378 -11.85 38.69 -3.77
CA PRO A 378 -11.87 39.99 -3.11
C PRO A 378 -12.91 40.01 -2.00
N VAL A 379 -12.61 40.73 -0.92
CA VAL A 379 -13.57 41.05 0.13
C VAL A 379 -14.26 42.37 -0.26
N VAL A 380 -15.59 42.38 -0.25
CA VAL A 380 -16.43 43.47 -0.79
C VAL A 380 -17.48 43.86 0.25
N SER A 381 -17.63 45.15 0.55
CA SER A 381 -18.63 45.65 1.49
C SER A 381 -20.07 45.40 1.02
N TRP A 382 -21.06 45.48 1.91
CA TRP A 382 -22.46 45.35 1.52
C TRP A 382 -22.91 46.50 0.60
N GLU A 383 -22.42 47.70 0.87
CA GLU A 383 -22.66 48.90 0.07
C GLU A 383 -22.12 48.72 -1.36
N ASP A 384 -20.86 48.29 -1.49
CA ASP A 384 -20.23 48.06 -2.79
C ASP A 384 -20.90 46.93 -3.56
N PHE A 385 -21.25 45.82 -2.87
CA PHE A 385 -22.02 44.72 -3.47
C PHE A 385 -23.36 45.21 -4.01
N THR A 386 -24.10 46.01 -3.21
CA THR A 386 -25.40 46.54 -3.60
C THR A 386 -25.28 47.49 -4.79
N GLU A 387 -24.25 48.35 -4.82
CA GLU A 387 -24.01 49.26 -5.93
C GLU A 387 -23.64 48.52 -7.22
N GLU A 388 -22.69 47.56 -7.14
CA GLU A 388 -22.31 46.73 -8.29
C GLU A 388 -23.47 45.91 -8.83
N SER A 389 -24.38 45.45 -7.96
CA SER A 389 -25.54 44.64 -8.35
C SER A 389 -26.54 45.38 -9.26
N LYS A 390 -26.49 46.71 -9.31
CA LYS A 390 -27.30 47.52 -10.25
C LYS A 390 -26.85 47.37 -11.70
N HIS A 391 -25.58 47.01 -11.90
CA HIS A 391 -24.95 46.93 -13.22
C HIS A 391 -24.60 45.49 -13.62
N ARG A 392 -24.40 44.60 -12.65
CA ARG A 392 -24.17 43.16 -12.84
C ARG A 392 -25.20 42.35 -12.04
N PRO A 393 -25.72 41.23 -12.57
CA PRO A 393 -26.61 40.34 -11.83
C PRO A 393 -25.85 39.56 -10.75
N LEU A 394 -25.51 40.26 -9.67
CA LEU A 394 -24.82 39.72 -8.51
C LEU A 394 -25.83 39.33 -7.43
N MET A 395 -25.56 38.23 -6.73
CA MET A 395 -26.31 37.84 -5.53
C MET A 395 -25.40 37.28 -4.46
N ALA A 396 -25.76 37.52 -3.20
CA ALA A 396 -25.06 36.96 -2.06
C ALA A 396 -25.72 35.62 -1.69
N ILE A 397 -24.93 34.56 -1.55
CA ILE A 397 -25.37 33.28 -1.00
C ILE A 397 -24.25 32.79 -0.07
N HIS A 398 -24.60 32.57 1.20
CA HIS A 398 -23.72 32.05 2.24
C HIS A 398 -22.41 32.86 2.34
N GLY A 399 -22.53 34.20 2.35
CA GLY A 399 -21.40 35.11 2.48
C GLY A 399 -20.51 35.26 1.24
N TYR A 400 -20.79 34.53 0.16
CA TYR A 400 -20.12 34.68 -1.13
C TYR A 400 -20.98 35.47 -2.12
N ILE A 401 -20.33 36.31 -2.91
CA ILE A 401 -20.94 37.04 -4.01
C ILE A 401 -20.78 36.21 -5.28
N HIS A 402 -21.90 35.95 -5.95
CA HIS A 402 -21.97 35.15 -7.16
C HIS A 402 -22.41 36.01 -8.34
N ASP A 403 -21.73 35.88 -9.47
CA ASP A 403 -22.12 36.49 -10.74
C ASP A 403 -22.96 35.52 -11.55
N CYS A 404 -24.26 35.79 -11.62
CA CYS A 404 -25.21 34.93 -12.30
C CYS A 404 -25.46 35.34 -13.77
N SER A 405 -24.64 36.22 -14.36
CA SER A 405 -24.86 36.76 -15.71
C SER A 405 -25.04 35.68 -16.77
N ALA A 406 -24.17 34.66 -16.74
CA ALA A 406 -24.18 33.57 -17.71
C ALA A 406 -25.23 32.49 -17.40
N PHE A 407 -25.82 32.48 -16.21
CA PHE A 407 -26.67 31.38 -15.74
C PHE A 407 -28.13 31.77 -15.52
N ALA A 408 -28.43 33.06 -15.34
CA ALA A 408 -29.76 33.53 -14.93
C ALA A 408 -30.88 33.01 -15.84
N ASP A 409 -30.69 33.02 -17.16
CA ASP A 409 -31.71 32.58 -18.12
C ASP A 409 -31.73 31.04 -18.31
N GLU A 410 -30.68 30.34 -17.89
CA GLU A 410 -30.58 28.87 -17.91
C GLU A 410 -31.05 28.20 -16.61
N HIS A 411 -31.38 29.00 -15.58
CA HIS A 411 -31.79 28.48 -14.28
C HIS A 411 -33.05 27.60 -14.40
N PRO A 412 -33.01 26.32 -13.97
CA PRO A 412 -34.14 25.39 -14.15
C PRO A 412 -35.44 25.79 -13.45
N GLY A 413 -35.34 26.52 -12.33
CA GLY A 413 -36.51 27.09 -11.63
C GLY A 413 -37.09 28.34 -12.31
N GLY A 414 -36.48 28.78 -13.41
CA GLY A 414 -36.85 29.96 -14.18
C GLY A 414 -36.04 31.20 -13.81
N ALA A 415 -35.79 32.04 -14.82
CA ALA A 415 -34.97 33.25 -14.70
C ALA A 415 -35.55 34.31 -13.75
N HIS A 416 -36.88 34.33 -13.59
CA HIS A 416 -37.57 35.29 -12.74
C HIS A 416 -37.17 35.17 -11.25
N LEU A 417 -36.83 33.97 -10.77
CA LEU A 417 -36.37 33.75 -9.40
C LEU A 417 -35.00 34.37 -9.15
N ILE A 418 -34.09 34.24 -10.12
CA ILE A 418 -32.76 34.85 -10.06
C ILE A 418 -32.87 36.37 -10.15
N LYS A 419 -33.65 36.88 -11.12
CA LYS A 419 -33.86 38.33 -11.32
C LYS A 419 -34.42 39.03 -10.08
N ARG A 420 -35.30 38.35 -9.31
CA ARG A 420 -35.83 38.88 -8.05
C ARG A 420 -34.80 38.94 -6.93
N ALA A 421 -33.78 38.09 -6.98
CA ALA A 421 -32.78 37.95 -5.93
C ALA A 421 -31.48 38.74 -6.19
N ILE A 422 -31.36 39.43 -7.33
CA ILE A 422 -30.22 40.31 -7.64
C ILE A 422 -30.11 41.41 -6.55
N GLY A 423 -28.89 41.63 -6.05
CA GLY A 423 -28.59 42.61 -5.01
C GLY A 423 -29.07 42.23 -3.61
N THR A 424 -29.51 40.98 -3.42
CA THR A 424 -29.99 40.49 -2.12
C THR A 424 -29.21 39.27 -1.63
N ASP A 425 -29.40 38.93 -0.36
CA ASP A 425 -28.96 37.65 0.20
C ASP A 425 -30.03 36.57 -0.04
N ALA A 426 -29.72 35.62 -0.92
CA ALA A 426 -30.58 34.51 -1.31
C ALA A 426 -30.29 33.21 -0.54
N THR A 427 -29.50 33.26 0.54
CA THR A 427 -29.09 32.07 1.32
C THR A 427 -30.30 31.25 1.77
N ALA A 428 -31.28 31.87 2.41
CA ALA A 428 -32.45 31.14 2.91
C ALA A 428 -33.23 30.46 1.77
N ALA A 429 -33.36 31.12 0.62
CA ALA A 429 -34.06 30.55 -0.53
C ALA A 429 -33.31 29.35 -1.14
N PHE A 430 -31.98 29.39 -1.14
CA PHE A 430 -31.11 28.36 -1.72
C PHE A 430 -30.99 27.09 -0.85
N PHE A 431 -30.99 27.23 0.48
CA PHE A 431 -30.82 26.14 1.46
C PHE A 431 -32.15 25.64 2.05
N GLY A 432 -33.21 25.55 1.25
CA GLY A 432 -34.46 24.89 1.66
C GLY A 432 -35.58 25.80 2.19
N GLY A 433 -35.38 27.11 2.26
CA GLY A 433 -36.48 28.06 2.52
C GLY A 433 -37.44 28.21 1.33
N VAL A 434 -36.99 27.86 0.11
CA VAL A 434 -37.82 27.75 -1.09
C VAL A 434 -37.56 26.42 -1.78
N TYR A 435 -36.29 26.09 -2.02
CA TYR A 435 -35.88 24.83 -2.61
C TYR A 435 -34.56 24.38 -2.01
N ASP A 436 -34.45 23.11 -1.63
CA ASP A 436 -33.20 22.52 -1.16
C ASP A 436 -32.38 22.04 -2.35
N HIS A 437 -31.39 22.84 -2.75
CA HIS A 437 -30.65 22.63 -4.00
C HIS A 437 -29.75 21.38 -3.95
N SER A 438 -29.62 20.69 -5.09
CA SER A 438 -28.80 19.49 -5.18
C SER A 438 -27.30 19.80 -5.11
N ASN A 439 -26.47 18.81 -4.73
CA ASN A 439 -25.00 18.95 -4.74
C ASN A 439 -24.44 19.47 -6.07
N ALA A 440 -25.07 19.15 -7.20
CA ALA A 440 -24.68 19.67 -8.51
C ALA A 440 -24.92 21.19 -8.64
N ALA A 441 -26.06 21.68 -8.13
CA ALA A 441 -26.35 23.11 -8.09
C ALA A 441 -25.41 23.86 -7.13
N HIS A 442 -25.03 23.26 -5.99
CA HIS A 442 -24.00 23.83 -5.11
C HIS A 442 -22.63 23.93 -5.80
N ASN A 443 -22.22 22.88 -6.54
CA ASN A 443 -20.95 22.88 -7.27
C ASN A 443 -20.95 23.94 -8.39
N LEU A 444 -22.04 24.06 -9.14
CA LEU A 444 -22.19 25.07 -10.18
C LEU A 444 -22.21 26.50 -9.59
N LEU A 445 -22.91 26.70 -8.48
CA LEU A 445 -22.95 27.96 -7.76
C LEU A 445 -21.53 28.39 -7.35
N ALA A 446 -20.72 27.47 -6.82
CA ALA A 446 -19.35 27.79 -6.44
C ALA A 446 -18.49 28.30 -7.62
N MET A 447 -18.75 27.82 -8.85
CA MET A 447 -18.05 28.29 -10.06
C MET A 447 -18.36 29.75 -10.42
N MET A 448 -19.46 30.30 -9.91
CA MET A 448 -19.91 31.66 -10.17
C MET A 448 -19.39 32.68 -9.15
N ARG A 449 -18.54 32.26 -8.19
CA ARG A 449 -18.02 33.16 -7.15
C ARG A 449 -17.09 34.23 -7.71
N VAL A 450 -17.36 35.47 -7.32
CA VAL A 450 -16.56 36.65 -7.71
C VAL A 450 -16.08 37.47 -6.51
N GLY A 451 -16.59 37.22 -5.30
CA GLY A 451 -16.18 37.93 -4.09
C GLY A 451 -16.68 37.27 -2.81
N ILE A 452 -16.21 37.79 -1.68
CA ILE A 452 -16.66 37.48 -0.32
C ILE A 452 -17.24 38.77 0.26
N LEU A 453 -18.39 38.67 0.90
CA LEU A 453 -18.98 39.83 1.57
C LEU A 453 -18.15 40.19 2.82
N GLU A 454 -17.86 41.47 3.04
CA GLU A 454 -17.21 41.98 4.24
C GLU A 454 -18.15 41.75 5.43
N ALA A 455 -17.70 40.98 6.44
CA ALA A 455 -18.49 40.34 7.51
C ALA A 455 -19.20 39.01 7.15
N GLY A 456 -18.93 38.45 5.97
CA GLY A 456 -19.58 37.29 5.31
C GLY A 456 -19.45 35.90 5.96
N MET A 457 -19.52 35.80 7.29
CA MET A 457 -19.95 34.60 8.01
C MET A 457 -21.05 34.91 9.05
N GLU A 458 -21.29 36.18 9.37
CA GLU A 458 -22.42 36.60 10.20
C GLU A 458 -23.55 37.06 9.27
N VAL A 459 -24.62 36.28 9.25
CA VAL A 459 -25.81 36.56 8.46
C VAL A 459 -26.39 37.92 8.91
N GLU A 460 -26.49 38.88 7.98
CA GLU A 460 -27.00 40.25 8.18
C GLU A 460 -28.31 40.35 8.98
N HIS A 461 -29.11 39.27 9.06
CA HIS A 461 -30.29 39.22 9.93
C HIS A 461 -29.99 39.37 11.44
N LEU A 462 -28.76 39.09 11.90
CA LEU A 462 -28.37 39.18 13.32
C LEU A 462 -28.07 40.62 13.76
N LYS A 463 -27.71 41.53 12.84
CA LYS A 463 -27.37 42.92 13.19
C LYS A 463 -28.57 43.74 13.66
N LYS A 464 -29.80 43.37 13.24
CA LYS A 464 -31.02 44.10 13.64
C LYS A 464 -31.43 43.86 15.09
N ASP A 465 -31.00 42.74 15.69
CA ASP A 465 -31.37 42.41 17.06
C ASP A 465 -30.46 43.11 18.09
N PHE A 466 -29.19 43.34 17.76
CA PHE A 466 -28.23 44.03 18.64
C PHE A 466 -28.43 45.56 18.72
N ALA A 467 -29.03 46.18 17.69
CA ALA A 467 -29.33 47.61 17.72
C ALA A 467 -30.49 47.98 18.66
N ASN A 468 -31.30 46.99 19.09
CA ASN A 468 -32.47 47.20 19.95
C ASN A 468 -32.25 46.76 21.42
N SER A 469 -31.07 46.26 21.78
CA SER A 469 -30.76 45.83 23.14
C SER A 469 -29.80 46.81 23.84
N GLU A 470 -30.29 47.99 24.21
CA GLU A 470 -29.68 48.74 25.31
C GLU A 470 -29.99 48.02 26.63
N ILE A 471 -29.01 47.38 27.26
CA ILE A 471 -29.12 46.93 28.66
C ILE A 471 -27.89 47.36 29.46
N ASN A 472 -28.09 48.48 30.16
CA ASN A 472 -27.76 48.83 31.55
C ASN A 472 -26.69 47.98 32.29
N PRO A 473 -25.56 48.56 32.73
CA PRO A 473 -24.42 47.82 33.30
C PRO A 473 -24.50 47.49 34.80
N ASP A 474 -25.57 47.84 35.51
CA ASP A 474 -25.69 47.58 36.96
C ASP A 474 -26.59 46.36 37.28
N ARG A 475 -25.98 45.18 37.41
CA ARG A 475 -26.48 44.15 38.34
C ARG A 475 -25.40 43.15 38.72
N HIS A 476 -24.75 43.45 39.84
CA HIS A 476 -23.92 42.53 40.60
C HIS A 476 -24.75 41.71 41.61
N LEU A 477 -24.41 40.41 41.70
CA LEU A 477 -24.18 39.61 42.91
C LEU A 477 -25.31 38.80 43.62
N TYR A 478 -24.94 37.52 43.79
CA TYR A 478 -25.27 36.47 44.77
C TYR A 478 -26.66 35.82 44.86
N THR A 479 -26.68 34.48 44.80
CA THR A 479 -27.27 33.63 45.85
C THR A 479 -26.45 32.36 46.06
N THR A 480 -26.19 32.09 47.34
CA THR A 480 -25.78 30.83 47.99
C THR A 480 -26.97 29.88 48.08
N ASP A 481 -26.81 28.62 47.67
CA ASP A 481 -27.36 27.45 48.38
C ASP A 481 -26.88 26.13 47.73
N GLY A 482 -26.53 25.16 48.58
CA GLY A 482 -25.92 23.90 48.20
C GLY A 482 -26.90 22.90 47.57
N GLN A 483 -26.92 22.83 46.24
CA GLN A 483 -27.49 21.71 45.48
C GLN A 483 -26.47 21.14 44.49
N GLN A 484 -26.47 19.82 44.39
CA GLN A 484 -25.67 19.02 43.46
C GLN A 484 -25.87 19.50 42.02
N LEU A 485 -24.77 19.63 41.26
CA LEU A 485 -24.82 19.94 39.83
C LEU A 485 -25.63 18.85 39.08
N PRO A 486 -26.59 19.21 38.20
CA PRO A 486 -27.39 18.24 37.47
C PRO A 486 -26.53 17.38 36.54
N ASN A 487 -26.95 16.15 36.28
CA ASN A 487 -26.27 15.29 35.32
C ASN A 487 -26.33 15.92 33.89
N ALA A 488 -25.52 15.41 32.96
CA ALA A 488 -25.38 15.99 31.62
C ALA A 488 -26.70 16.03 30.81
N GLU A 489 -27.67 15.16 31.09
CA GLU A 489 -28.96 15.10 30.40
C GLU A 489 -29.95 16.16 30.91
N GLU A 490 -29.95 16.50 32.20
CA GLU A 490 -30.79 17.58 32.73
C GLU A 490 -30.28 18.96 32.29
N ARG A 491 -28.97 19.14 32.13
CA ARG A 491 -28.40 20.37 31.52
C ARG A 491 -28.80 20.53 30.06
N LEU A 492 -28.95 19.43 29.31
CA LEU A 492 -29.43 19.46 27.92
C LEU A 492 -30.92 19.84 27.85
N GLN A 493 -31.77 19.33 28.75
CA GLN A 493 -33.18 19.70 28.79
C GLN A 493 -33.41 21.15 29.24
N GLN A 494 -32.62 21.66 30.19
CA GLN A 494 -32.76 23.04 30.68
C GLN A 494 -32.26 24.07 29.65
N THR A 495 -31.26 23.70 28.83
CA THR A 495 -30.82 24.51 27.68
C THR A 495 -31.85 24.50 26.54
N GLN A 496 -32.59 23.40 26.37
CA GLN A 496 -33.72 23.33 25.41
C GLN A 496 -34.92 24.19 25.84
N LEU A 497 -35.22 24.28 27.14
CA LEU A 497 -36.34 25.10 27.65
C LEU A 497 -36.07 26.61 27.60
N ASN A 498 -34.82 27.05 27.79
CA ASN A 498 -34.45 28.47 27.67
C ASN A 498 -34.41 28.99 26.21
N SER A 499 -34.53 28.12 25.22
CA SER A 499 -34.64 28.50 23.80
C SER A 499 -36.06 28.94 23.40
N GLN A 500 -37.05 28.85 24.31
CA GLN A 500 -38.41 29.30 24.08
C GLN A 500 -38.70 30.65 24.77
N GLY A 501 -37.86 31.65 24.50
CA GLY A 501 -38.26 33.05 24.70
C GLY A 501 -39.51 33.38 23.87
N PRO A 502 -40.26 34.44 24.22
CA PRO A 502 -41.50 34.79 23.53
C PRO A 502 -41.25 34.98 22.03
N ARG A 503 -41.92 34.16 21.21
CA ARG A 503 -41.80 34.16 19.75
C ARG A 503 -42.21 35.54 19.22
N PRO A 504 -41.37 36.26 18.46
CA PRO A 504 -41.82 37.46 17.76
C PRO A 504 -42.87 37.05 16.73
N LYS A 505 -44.05 37.69 16.77
CA LYS A 505 -45.04 37.55 15.70
C LYS A 505 -44.48 38.22 14.44
N ALA A 506 -44.32 37.44 13.37
CA ALA A 506 -43.98 37.98 12.06
C ALA A 506 -45.08 38.97 11.59
N PRO A 507 -44.72 40.07 10.89
CA PRO A 507 -45.70 40.89 10.19
C PRO A 507 -46.51 40.04 9.20
N MET A 508 -47.80 40.36 9.03
CA MET A 508 -48.69 39.63 8.12
C MET A 508 -48.08 39.52 6.71
N GLY A 509 -47.86 38.29 6.23
CA GLY A 509 -47.49 38.00 4.85
C GLY A 509 -46.17 37.24 4.60
N GLN A 510 -45.43 36.81 5.63
CA GLN A 510 -44.21 36.00 5.46
C GLN A 510 -44.31 34.64 6.15
N PRO A 511 -43.87 33.53 5.52
CA PRO A 511 -43.77 32.22 6.17
C PRO A 511 -42.68 32.23 7.25
N GLN A 512 -42.95 31.58 8.39
CA GLN A 512 -42.00 31.42 9.50
C GLN A 512 -40.81 30.56 9.07
N ALA A 513 -39.59 31.08 9.20
CA ALA A 513 -38.37 30.31 8.98
C ALA A 513 -38.16 29.32 10.14
N THR A 514 -38.17 28.03 9.83
CA THR A 514 -37.65 26.99 10.74
C THR A 514 -36.12 27.02 10.72
N MET A 515 -35.50 27.05 11.90
CA MET A 515 -34.04 26.96 12.04
C MET A 515 -33.52 25.67 11.37
N ALA A 516 -32.57 25.82 10.45
CA ALA A 516 -31.87 24.69 9.84
C ALA A 516 -30.98 24.00 10.89
N ASP A 517 -30.99 22.67 10.88
CA ASP A 517 -30.25 21.79 11.79
C ASP A 517 -28.72 22.03 11.67
N ARG A 518 -27.96 21.75 12.75
CA ARG A 518 -26.50 21.96 12.81
C ARG A 518 -25.74 21.09 11.78
N PHE A 519 -26.40 20.06 11.23
CA PHE A 519 -25.89 19.18 10.18
C PHE A 519 -26.27 19.60 8.74
N THR A 520 -27.07 20.66 8.58
CA THR A 520 -27.41 21.24 7.25
C THR A 520 -26.40 22.30 6.76
N LEU A 521 -25.36 22.62 7.54
CA LEU A 521 -24.21 23.43 7.14
C LEU A 521 -23.25 22.63 6.26
N ASN A 522 -23.75 22.17 5.12
CA ASN A 522 -22.99 21.39 4.18
C ASN A 522 -22.06 22.31 3.37
N VAL A 523 -20.80 22.40 3.79
CA VAL A 523 -19.67 22.82 2.93
C VAL A 523 -19.78 22.04 1.60
N PRO A 524 -19.68 22.66 0.41
CA PRO A 524 -19.78 21.95 -0.85
C PRO A 524 -18.83 20.74 -0.87
N PRO A 525 -19.19 19.59 -1.46
CA PRO A 525 -18.29 18.44 -1.54
C PRO A 525 -16.90 18.79 -2.13
N SER A 526 -16.85 19.76 -3.04
CA SER A 526 -15.62 20.33 -3.63
C SER A 526 -14.67 20.97 -2.61
N GLU A 527 -15.17 21.40 -1.45
CA GLU A 527 -14.38 22.03 -0.38
C GLU A 527 -14.12 21.08 0.81
N ARG A 528 -14.84 19.96 0.90
CA ARG A 528 -14.58 18.92 1.90
C ARG A 528 -13.34 18.09 1.60
N LEU A 529 -12.98 18.01 0.32
CA LEU A 529 -11.81 17.27 -0.17
C LEU A 529 -10.60 18.19 -0.30
N ARG A 530 -10.26 18.95 0.75
CA ARG A 530 -8.89 19.49 0.84
C ARG A 530 -7.98 18.38 1.34
N ILE A 531 -7.26 17.77 0.41
CA ILE A 531 -6.01 17.08 0.74
C ILE A 531 -5.08 18.17 1.25
N ILE A 532 -4.85 18.22 2.56
CA ILE A 532 -3.77 19.03 3.10
C ILE A 532 -2.49 18.42 2.53
N HIS A 533 -1.82 19.13 1.63
CA HIS A 533 -0.45 18.79 1.25
C HIS A 533 0.43 18.95 2.49
N THR A 534 0.53 17.91 3.31
CA THR A 534 1.75 17.70 4.05
C THR A 534 2.78 17.30 3.02
N VAL A 535 3.53 18.28 2.50
CA VAL A 535 4.84 17.99 1.93
C VAL A 535 5.54 17.14 2.99
N PRO A 536 5.93 15.89 2.69
CA PRO A 536 6.83 15.18 3.58
C PRO A 536 8.07 16.07 3.61
N SER A 537 8.25 16.82 4.70
CA SER A 537 9.53 17.44 4.95
C SER A 537 10.52 16.28 4.96
N LEU A 538 11.26 16.14 3.86
CA LEU A 538 12.55 15.49 3.84
C LEU A 538 13.22 15.88 5.14
N ARG A 539 13.62 14.87 5.94
CA ARG A 539 14.32 15.06 7.21
C ARG A 539 15.28 16.24 7.07
N PRO A 540 15.16 17.32 7.87
CA PRO A 540 16.16 18.37 7.87
C PRO A 540 17.41 17.83 8.57
N GLY A 541 18.17 17.00 7.86
CA GLY A 541 19.59 16.82 8.10
C GLY A 541 20.30 17.90 7.30
N ARG A 542 20.74 18.95 8.00
CA ARG A 542 21.46 20.15 7.50
C ARG A 542 20.58 21.30 7.02
N GLU A 543 20.20 22.16 7.95
CA GLU A 543 20.46 23.60 7.77
C GLU A 543 21.11 24.17 9.05
N SER A 544 22.27 24.79 8.83
CA SER A 544 23.00 25.77 9.64
C SER A 544 23.08 25.63 11.17
N ARG A 545 24.31 25.41 11.64
CA ARG A 545 24.87 26.17 12.77
C ARG A 545 24.66 27.67 12.51
N ALA A 546 23.81 28.31 13.30
CA ALA A 546 23.93 29.72 13.68
C ALA A 546 23.15 29.91 14.98
N GLY A 547 23.68 30.73 15.88
CA GLY A 547 23.35 30.71 17.30
C GLY A 547 22.00 31.31 17.67
N GLN A 548 21.69 31.15 18.97
CA GLN A 548 20.69 31.87 19.75
C GLN A 548 19.21 31.54 19.47
N LEU A 549 18.60 30.76 20.36
CA LEU A 549 17.83 31.34 21.48
C LEU A 549 17.38 30.23 22.42
N GLN A 550 18.01 30.28 23.59
CA GLN A 550 17.71 29.54 24.79
C GLN A 550 16.54 30.27 25.48
N GLY A 551 15.46 29.56 25.83
CA GLY A 551 14.46 30.07 26.79
C GLY A 551 13.01 30.07 26.30
N SER A 552 12.29 28.98 26.55
CA SER A 552 10.92 28.96 27.11
C SER A 552 10.24 27.61 26.82
N MET A 553 10.52 26.61 27.65
CA MET A 553 9.60 25.49 27.85
C MET A 553 9.52 25.21 29.35
N LYS A 554 8.51 25.81 29.98
CA LYS A 554 7.95 25.40 31.26
C LYS A 554 6.43 25.53 31.17
N ALA A 555 5.75 24.48 31.62
CA ALA A 555 4.31 24.34 31.83
C ALA A 555 3.50 24.19 30.52
N GLU A 556 2.60 23.23 30.32
CA GLU A 556 1.81 22.39 31.25
C GLU A 556 1.61 20.98 30.67
N MET A 557 1.85 19.96 31.51
CA MET A 557 1.24 18.64 31.35
C MET A 557 -0.13 18.72 32.04
N ASN A 558 -1.20 18.52 31.28
CA ASN A 558 -2.45 17.85 31.70
C ASN A 558 -3.48 17.92 30.56
N GLY A 559 -3.93 16.78 30.06
CA GLY A 559 -4.99 16.68 29.07
C GLY A 559 -5.35 15.22 28.82
N GLU A 560 -6.49 14.83 29.35
CA GLU A 560 -7.04 13.46 29.42
C GLU A 560 -7.27 12.80 28.05
N ILE A 561 -7.20 11.47 28.05
CA ILE A 561 -7.45 10.60 26.91
C ILE A 561 -8.93 10.23 26.94
N ASP A 562 -9.68 10.60 25.90
CA ASP A 562 -11.06 10.15 25.71
C ASP A 562 -11.14 9.10 24.58
N PRO A 563 -11.70 7.89 24.82
CA PRO A 563 -11.80 6.83 23.83
C PRO A 563 -13.14 6.89 23.09
N LEU A 564 -13.13 7.28 21.81
CA LEU A 564 -14.32 7.12 20.95
C LEU A 564 -14.24 5.88 20.08
N ILE A 565 -14.89 4.84 20.61
CA ILE A 565 -15.44 3.70 19.90
C ILE A 565 -16.60 4.18 19.03
N GLY A 566 -16.62 3.74 17.77
CA GLY A 566 -17.82 3.74 16.92
C GLY A 566 -17.89 2.43 16.14
N LYS A 567 -18.69 1.49 16.65
CA LYS A 567 -19.21 0.35 15.87
C LYS A 567 -20.35 0.87 14.99
N ASN A 568 -20.25 0.65 13.69
CA ASN A 568 -21.28 0.02 12.86
C ASN A 568 -20.65 -0.38 11.51
#